data_AF-A0A7X8VN82-F1
#
_entry.id   AF-A0A7X8VN82-F1
#
_cell.length_a   1.000
_cell.length_b   1.000
_cell.length_c   1.000
_cell.angle_alpha   90.00
_cell.angle_beta   90.00
_cell.angle_gamma   90.00
#
_symmetry.space_group_name_H-M   'P 1'
#
loop_
_entity.id
_entity.type
_entity.pdbx_description
1 polymer ?
#
loop_
_entity_poly.entity_id
_entity_poly.type
_entity_poly.pdbx_seq_one_letter_code
_entity_poly.pdbx_strand_id
1 'polypeptide(L)' 'TGRILELTEHMKIHKKDYSTRRGLVRQVSHRRNLLNYLQKRDYERYITLIRKLGLRR' A
#
# COMPACT_ATOMS: atom_id res chain seq x y z
N THR A 1 -1.53 -4.99 -5.04
CA THR A 1 -1.59 -4.81 -3.57
C THR A 1 -1.55 -6.11 -2.78
N GLY A 2 -1.68 -7.29 -3.41
CA GLY A 2 -1.66 -8.60 -2.73
C GLY A 2 -0.49 -8.80 -1.76
N ARG A 3 0.75 -8.51 -2.21
CA ARG A 3 1.94 -8.62 -1.34
C ARG A 3 1.89 -7.81 -0.04
N ILE A 4 1.28 -6.61 -0.07
CA ILE A 4 1.12 -5.80 1.16
C ILE A 4 0.13 -6.49 2.11
N LEU A 5 -0.94 -7.08 1.59
CA LEU A 5 -1.93 -7.82 2.40
C LEU A 5 -1.30 -9.08 3.00
N GLU A 6 -0.60 -9.88 2.21
CA GLU A 6 0.13 -11.08 2.67
C GLU A 6 1.13 -10.75 3.79
N LEU A 7 1.95 -9.72 3.59
CA LEU A 7 2.90 -9.27 4.60
C LEU A 7 2.20 -8.70 5.85
N THR A 8 1.03 -8.09 5.69
CA THR A 8 0.25 -7.58 6.84
C THR A 8 -0.24 -8.75 7.69
N GLU A 9 -0.77 -9.82 7.09
CA GLU A 9 -1.17 -11.03 7.82
C GLU A 9 0.03 -11.73 8.46
N HIS A 10 1.15 -11.85 7.73
CA HIS A 10 2.40 -12.39 8.28
C HIS A 10 2.87 -11.62 9.53
N MET A 11 2.75 -10.29 9.53
CA MET A 11 3.12 -9.45 10.68
C MET A 11 2.20 -9.60 11.89
N LYS A 12 0.94 -10.04 11.72
CA LYS A 12 0.05 -10.33 12.86
C LYS A 12 0.56 -11.52 13.66
N ILE A 13 1.10 -12.53 12.97
CA ILE A 13 1.68 -13.73 13.55
C ILE A 13 3.08 -13.43 14.09
N HIS A 14 3.93 -12.78 13.30
CA HIS A 14 5.35 -12.52 13.61
C HIS A 14 5.61 -11.10 14.09
N LYS A 15 5.11 -10.75 15.28
CA LYS A 15 5.19 -9.38 15.82
C LYS A 15 6.62 -8.85 16.04
N LYS A 16 7.61 -9.74 16.18
CA LYS A 16 9.03 -9.40 16.42
C LYS A 16 9.89 -9.33 15.14
N ASP A 17 9.32 -9.58 13.96
CA ASP A 17 10.07 -9.45 12.72
C ASP A 17 10.10 -7.99 12.25
N TYR A 18 11.16 -7.28 12.66
CA TYR A 18 11.38 -5.88 12.35
C TYR A 18 11.94 -5.66 10.93
N SER A 19 12.69 -6.64 10.41
CA SER A 19 13.30 -6.57 9.07
C SER A 19 12.22 -6.57 8.00
N THR A 20 11.26 -7.49 8.11
CA THR A 20 10.11 -7.57 7.20
C THR A 20 9.18 -6.37 7.36
N ARG A 21 8.94 -5.89 8.59
CA ARG A 21 8.19 -4.65 8.83
C ARG A 21 8.80 -3.46 8.10
N ARG A 22 10.12 -3.30 8.12
CA ARG A 22 10.82 -2.23 7.39
C ARG A 22 10.62 -2.35 5.88
N GLY A 23 10.61 -3.57 5.34
CA GLY A 23 10.29 -3.83 3.94
C GLY A 23 8.84 -3.45 3.59
N LEU A 24 7.89 -3.84 4.43
CA LEU A 24 6.46 -3.52 4.29
C LEU A 24 6.24 -2.00 4.28
N VAL A 25 6.85 -1.26 5.21
CA VAL A 25 6.75 0.21 5.27
C VAL A 25 7.27 0.85 3.98
N ARG A 26 8.40 0.36 3.43
CA ARG A 26 8.91 0.85 2.14
C ARG A 26 7.93 0.62 1.00
N GLN A 27 7.30 -0.56 0.92
CA GLN A 27 6.30 -0.87 -0.10
C GLN A 27 5.04 0.01 0.02
N VAL A 28 4.57 0.24 1.24
CA VAL A 28 3.42 1.13 1.50
C VAL A 28 3.74 2.57 1.10
N SER A 29 4.93 3.07 1.46
CA SER A 29 5.41 4.41 1.09
C SER A 29 5.52 4.57 -0.43
N HIS A 30 6.11 3.60 -1.13
CA HIS A 30 6.23 3.62 -2.59
C HIS A 30 4.85 3.66 -3.26
N ARG A 31 3.90 2.83 -2.81
CA ARG A 31 2.51 2.86 -3.30
C ARG A 31 1.86 4.23 -3.07
N ARG A 32 2.07 4.84 -1.90
CA ARG A 32 1.53 6.18 -1.59
C ARG A 32 2.09 7.23 -2.54
N ASN A 33 3.38 7.19 -2.85
CA ASN A 33 3.99 8.13 -3.79
C ASN A 33 3.42 8.00 -5.21
N LEU A 34 3.21 6.77 -5.68
CA LEU A 34 2.57 6.52 -6.98
C LEU A 34 1.12 7.00 -7.02
N LEU A 35 0.35 6.79 -5.94
CA LEU A 35 -1.02 7.29 -5.84
C LEU A 35 -1.07 8.81 -5.78
N ASN A 36 -0.16 9.46 -5.07
CA ASN A 36 -0.05 10.92 -5.05
C ASN A 36 0.32 11.47 -6.42
N TYR A 37 1.22 10.81 -7.15
CA TYR A 37 1.55 11.17 -8.52
C TYR A 37 0.32 11.05 -9.45
N LEU A 38 -0.39 9.92 -9.37
CA LEU A 38 -1.60 9.70 -10.16
C LEU A 38 -2.66 10.74 -9.84
N GLN A 39 -2.87 11.05 -8.55
CA GLN A 39 -3.83 12.07 -8.12
C GLN A 39 -3.55 13.44 -8.72
N LYS A 40 -2.28 13.85 -8.83
CA LYS A 40 -1.89 15.13 -9.42
C LYS A 40 -2.05 15.18 -10.93
N ARG A 41 -1.92 14.02 -11.60
CA ARG A 41 -1.94 13.94 -13.07
C ARG A 41 -3.34 13.65 -13.64
N ASP A 42 -4.08 12.77 -12.99
CA ASP A 42 -5.38 12.29 -13.45
C ASP A 42 -6.23 11.86 -12.23
N TYR A 43 -7.15 12.73 -11.85
CA TYR A 43 -7.98 12.55 -10.67
C TYR A 43 -9.06 11.46 -10.87
N GLU A 44 -9.63 11.35 -12.07
CA GLU A 44 -10.65 10.34 -12.41
C GLU A 44 -10.07 8.92 -12.34
N ARG A 45 -8.87 8.74 -12.90
CA ARG A 45 -8.16 7.46 -12.84
C ARG A 45 -7.73 7.12 -11.41
N TYR A 46 -7.37 8.12 -10.60
CA TYR A 46 -7.09 7.95 -9.17
C TYR A 46 -8.32 7.45 -8.39
N ILE A 47 -9.49 8.08 -8.56
CA ILE A 47 -10.74 7.64 -7.89
C ILE A 47 -11.10 6.22 -8.31
N THR A 48 -11.06 5.94 -9.62
CA THR A 48 -11.41 4.62 -10.16
C THR A 48 -10.49 3.54 -9.59
N LEU A 49 -9.19 3.81 -9.54
CA LEU A 49 -8.20 2.88 -8.99
C LEU A 49 -8.39 2.66 -7.48
N ILE A 50 -8.66 3.72 -6.72
CA ILE A 50 -8.93 3.62 -5.28
C ILE A 50 -10.19 2.81 -5.00
N ARG A 51 -11.28 3.07 -5.72
CA ARG A 51 -12.54 2.32 -5.59
C ARG A 51 -12.33 0.85 -5.93
N LYS A 52 -11.63 0.56 -7.04
CA LYS A 52 -11.32 -0.82 -7.46
C LYS A 52 -10.48 -1.58 -6.43
N LEU A 53 -9.54 -0.91 -5.78
CA LEU A 53 -8.64 -1.52 -4.80
C LEU A 53 -9.15 -1.46 -3.35
N GLY A 54 -10.29 -0.81 -3.09
CA GLY A 54 -10.84 -0.66 -1.74
C GLY A 54 -9.93 0.09 -0.76
N LEU A 55 -9.06 0.97 -1.26
CA LEU A 55 -8.07 1.67 -0.42
C LEU A 55 -8.72 2.87 0.27
N ARG A 56 -8.53 3.00 1.58
CA ARG A 56 -8.95 4.20 2.32
C ARG A 56 -7.84 5.25 2.30
N ARG A 57 -8.26 6.52 2.24
CA ARG A 57 -7.40 7.70 2.22
C ARG A 57 -6.81 7.95 3.60
#